data_AF-A0AAV6J3Y7-F1
#
_entry.id   AF-A0AAV6J3Y7-F1
#
_cell.length_a   1.000
_cell.length_b   1.000
_cell.length_c   1.000
_cell.angle_alpha   90.00
_cell.angle_beta   90.00
_cell.angle_gamma   90.00
#
_symmetry.space_group_name_H-M   'P 1'
#
loop_
_entity.id
_entity.type
_entity.pdbx_description
1 polymer ?
#
loop_
_entity_poly.entity_id
_entity_poly.type
_entity_poly.pdbx_seq_one_letter_code
_entity_poly.pdbx_strand_id
1 'polypeptide(L)'
;MFVAWNPQVLQVDLVFSSPQLIVVKVLPEDRKLFYVSYVYGQNNMMQRRRLWDNMIVLLPTIGDAPWIQLGDFNVVRKMTKRLVGFDANAAMEFNACLDTIGMDDMPFKGLWFTWSNKRGGGGDIKSKLDRVLINASWLDVFPESETTFLAPGISDHSFILVSVLPGISRKTPFKFFSFWMKHAEFKEELQKS
;
A
#
# COMPACT_ATOMS: atom_id res chain seq x y z
N MET A 1 17.54 -5.63 -1.84
CA MET A 1 16.21 -6.16 -2.21
C MET A 1 16.35 -6.95 -3.49
N PHE A 2 15.68 -8.09 -3.61
CA PHE A 2 15.65 -8.90 -4.83
C PHE A 2 14.20 -9.04 -5.29
N VAL A 3 13.98 -9.00 -6.61
CA VAL A 3 12.68 -9.23 -7.25
C VAL A 3 12.85 -10.41 -8.19
N ALA A 4 11.99 -11.41 -8.06
CA ALA A 4 12.01 -12.61 -8.89
C ALA A 4 10.60 -12.92 -9.39
N TRP A 5 10.50 -13.49 -10.59
CA TRP A 5 9.23 -13.85 -11.22
C TRP A 5 9.40 -15.08 -12.12
N ASN A 6 8.29 -15.69 -12.52
CA ASN A 6 8.28 -16.72 -13.55
C ASN A 6 8.15 -16.05 -14.94
N PRO A 7 9.19 -16.09 -15.80
CA PRO A 7 9.15 -15.45 -17.12
C PRO A 7 8.20 -16.12 -18.11
N GLN A 8 7.73 -17.33 -17.82
CA GLN A 8 6.70 -18.00 -18.63
C GLN A 8 5.28 -17.47 -18.35
N VAL A 9 5.09 -16.68 -17.29
CA VAL A 9 3.78 -16.17 -16.87
C VAL A 9 3.71 -14.65 -16.96
N LEU A 10 4.82 -13.97 -16.69
CA LEU A 10 4.89 -12.51 -16.61
C LEU A 10 6.06 -11.97 -17.42
N GLN A 11 5.79 -10.99 -18.28
CA GLN A 11 6.81 -10.08 -18.76
C GLN A 11 6.99 -8.97 -17.73
N VAL A 12 8.25 -8.73 -17.33
CA VAL A 12 8.61 -7.74 -16.30
C VAL A 12 9.74 -6.87 -16.81
N ASP A 13 9.49 -5.57 -16.93
CA ASP A 13 10.49 -4.59 -17.36
C ASP A 13 10.86 -3.67 -16.19
N LEU A 14 12.15 -3.46 -15.95
CA LEU A 14 12.62 -2.52 -14.93
C LEU A 14 12.33 -1.08 -15.39
N VAL A 15 11.64 -0.31 -14.53
CA VAL A 15 11.32 1.10 -14.78
C VAL A 15 12.26 2.00 -14.00
N PHE A 16 12.48 1.67 -12.73
CA PHE A 16 13.31 2.47 -11.83
C PHE A 16 13.93 1.60 -10.74
N SER A 17 15.13 1.95 -10.29
CA SER A 17 15.77 1.30 -9.15
C SER A 17 16.58 2.31 -8.34
N SER A 18 16.48 2.18 -7.03
CA SER A 18 17.27 2.89 -6.04
C SER A 18 17.51 1.97 -4.83
N PRO A 19 18.35 2.36 -3.87
CA PRO A 19 18.54 1.56 -2.65
C PRO A 19 17.27 1.29 -1.83
N GLN A 20 16.19 2.08 -2.01
CA GLN A 20 14.95 1.99 -1.23
C GLN A 20 13.72 1.58 -2.05
N LEU A 21 13.83 1.54 -3.38
CA LEU A 21 12.68 1.41 -4.28
C LEU A 21 13.10 0.70 -5.56
N ILE A 22 12.40 -0.37 -5.91
CA ILE A 22 12.47 -0.98 -7.25
C ILE A 22 11.08 -0.87 -7.85
N VAL A 23 10.96 -0.29 -9.04
CA VAL A 23 9.70 -0.20 -9.78
C VAL A 23 9.83 -0.98 -11.06
N VAL A 24 8.88 -1.88 -11.26
CA VAL A 24 8.78 -2.70 -12.46
C VAL A 24 7.42 -2.51 -13.11
N LYS A 25 7.43 -2.61 -14.43
CA LYS A 25 6.25 -2.70 -15.28
C LYS A 25 5.95 -4.18 -15.50
N VAL A 26 4.73 -4.62 -15.20
CA VAL A 26 4.33 -6.02 -15.32
C VAL A 26 3.23 -6.16 -16.35
N LEU A 27 3.47 -7.04 -17.34
CA LEU A 27 2.51 -7.40 -18.37
C LEU A 27 2.24 -8.90 -18.31
N PRO A 28 1.09 -9.32 -17.76
CA PRO A 28 0.62 -10.71 -17.85
C PRO A 28 0.02 -10.96 -19.24
N GLU A 29 0.10 -12.21 -19.73
CA GLU A 29 -0.38 -12.58 -21.09
C GLU A 29 -1.84 -12.16 -21.38
N ASP A 30 -2.75 -12.37 -20.42
CA ASP A 30 -4.19 -12.12 -20.59
C ASP A 30 -4.75 -11.03 -19.65
N ARG A 31 -3.91 -10.12 -19.15
CA ARG A 31 -4.38 -9.07 -18.23
C ARG A 31 -3.87 -7.69 -18.61
N LYS A 32 -4.54 -6.68 -18.04
CA LYS A 32 -4.05 -5.31 -18.14
C LYS A 32 -2.68 -5.18 -17.49
N LEU A 33 -1.85 -4.40 -18.16
CA LEU A 33 -0.61 -3.84 -17.65
C LEU A 33 -0.81 -3.19 -16.27
N PHE A 34 0.16 -3.36 -15.38
CA PHE A 34 0.25 -2.61 -14.13
C PHE A 34 1.70 -2.37 -13.70
N TYR A 35 1.89 -1.46 -12.75
CA TYR A 35 3.19 -1.18 -12.15
C TYR A 35 3.26 -1.73 -10.73
N VAL A 36 4.43 -2.23 -10.35
CA VAL A 36 4.71 -2.71 -9.00
C VAL A 36 5.93 -1.99 -8.46
N SER A 37 5.77 -1.36 -7.30
CA SER A 37 6.86 -0.78 -6.53
C SER A 37 7.16 -1.63 -5.32
N TYR A 38 8.36 -2.21 -5.27
CA TYR A 38 8.89 -2.88 -4.09
C TYR A 38 9.65 -1.86 -3.25
N VAL A 39 9.28 -1.76 -1.97
CA VAL A 39 9.74 -0.69 -1.07
C VAL A 39 10.54 -1.27 0.08
N TYR A 40 11.67 -0.63 0.37
CA TYR A 40 12.43 -0.79 1.61
C TYR A 40 12.90 0.59 2.08
N GLY A 41 12.11 1.25 2.92
CA GLY A 41 12.42 2.55 3.49
C GLY A 41 13.56 2.46 4.51
N GLN A 42 14.48 3.40 4.48
CA GLN A 42 15.55 3.48 5.47
C GLN A 42 15.00 3.78 6.86
N ASN A 43 15.67 3.27 7.89
CA ASN A 43 15.35 3.56 9.29
C ASN A 43 15.59 5.04 9.63
N ASN A 44 16.63 5.64 9.04
CA ASN A 44 16.93 7.05 9.22
C ASN A 44 15.94 7.92 8.41
N MET A 45 15.21 8.80 9.12
CA MET A 45 14.17 9.65 8.53
C MET A 45 14.69 10.54 7.38
N MET A 46 15.88 11.14 7.53
CA MET A 46 16.45 12.03 6.51
C MET A 46 16.79 11.27 5.22
N GLN A 47 17.32 10.05 5.36
CA GLN A 47 17.60 9.19 4.19
C GLN A 47 16.30 8.68 3.57
N ARG A 48 15.28 8.40 4.39
CA ARG A 48 13.97 7.92 3.93
C ARG A 48 13.23 8.95 3.09
N ARG A 49 13.41 10.24 3.29
CA ARG A 49 12.75 11.28 2.45
C ARG A 49 13.00 11.10 0.95
N ARG A 50 14.18 10.59 0.56
CA ARG A 50 14.49 10.27 -0.84
C ARG A 50 13.54 9.23 -1.44
N LEU A 51 12.95 8.35 -0.62
CA LEU A 51 11.93 7.40 -1.07
C LEU A 51 10.67 8.15 -1.54
N TRP A 52 10.23 9.15 -0.78
CA TRP A 52 9.06 9.98 -1.12
C TRP A 52 9.29 10.76 -2.41
N ASP A 53 10.47 11.38 -2.53
CA ASP A 53 10.84 12.13 -3.74
C ASP A 53 10.82 11.21 -4.97
N ASN A 54 11.39 10.01 -4.87
CA ASN A 54 11.38 9.03 -5.96
C ASN A 54 9.96 8.58 -6.32
N MET A 55 9.07 8.36 -5.34
CA MET A 55 7.67 8.00 -5.60
C MET A 55 6.91 9.11 -6.35
N ILE A 56 7.13 10.37 -5.97
CA ILE A 56 6.48 11.52 -6.62
C ILE A 56 7.01 11.73 -8.04
N VAL A 57 8.33 11.65 -8.24
CA VAL A 57 8.96 11.83 -9.57
C VAL A 57 8.49 10.78 -10.58
N LEU A 58 8.05 9.60 -10.12
CA LEU A 58 7.54 8.56 -10.99
C LEU A 58 6.11 8.81 -11.49
N LEU A 59 5.35 9.74 -10.90
CA LEU A 59 3.96 9.99 -11.29
C LEU A 59 3.74 10.16 -12.80
N PRO A 60 4.54 10.97 -13.54
CA PRO A 60 4.35 11.11 -14.98
C PRO A 60 4.67 9.84 -15.76
N THR A 61 5.55 8.98 -15.25
CA THR A 61 5.92 7.70 -15.87
C THR A 61 4.84 6.65 -15.67
N ILE A 62 4.17 6.63 -14.51
CA ILE A 62 3.08 5.71 -14.21
C ILE A 62 1.77 6.17 -14.87
N GLY A 63 1.52 7.48 -14.88
CA GLY A 63 0.26 8.06 -15.35
C GLY A 63 -0.94 7.47 -14.62
N ASP A 64 -2.01 7.20 -15.37
CA ASP A 64 -3.26 6.63 -14.84
C ASP A 64 -3.24 5.08 -14.77
N ALA A 65 -2.08 4.45 -14.93
CA ALA A 65 -2.00 2.99 -14.89
C ALA A 65 -2.30 2.42 -13.50
N PRO A 66 -2.82 1.18 -13.40
CA PRO A 66 -2.90 0.46 -12.14
C PRO A 66 -1.52 0.37 -11.49
N TRP A 67 -1.42 0.82 -10.24
CA TRP A 67 -0.15 0.86 -9.52
C TRP A 67 -0.33 0.33 -8.10
N ILE A 68 0.51 -0.64 -7.74
CA ILE A 68 0.62 -1.18 -6.39
C ILE A 68 2.02 -0.92 -5.84
N GLN A 69 2.10 -0.52 -4.57
CA GLN A 69 3.36 -0.41 -3.85
C GLN A 69 3.32 -1.30 -2.62
N LEU A 70 4.36 -2.10 -2.39
CA LEU A 70 4.41 -3.02 -1.27
C LEU A 70 5.80 -3.16 -0.68
N GLY A 71 5.84 -3.37 0.62
CA GLY A 71 7.08 -3.63 1.36
C GLY A 71 7.11 -2.90 2.69
N ASP A 72 8.32 -2.74 3.22
CA ASP A 72 8.58 -2.09 4.49
C ASP A 72 8.86 -0.61 4.26
N PHE A 73 7.95 0.25 4.74
CA PHE A 73 8.12 1.70 4.62
C PHE A 73 8.91 2.30 5.79
N ASN A 74 9.18 1.52 6.85
CA ASN A 74 9.81 1.98 8.09
C ASN A 74 9.17 3.23 8.72
N VAL A 75 7.87 3.46 8.46
CA VAL A 75 7.10 4.57 9.02
C VAL A 75 5.69 4.13 9.43
N VAL A 76 5.26 4.60 10.59
CA VAL A 76 3.92 4.37 11.09
C VAL A 76 3.02 5.50 10.61
N ARG A 77 1.99 5.18 9.83
CA ARG A 77 1.08 6.16 9.21
C ARG A 77 0.11 6.83 10.19
N LYS A 78 -0.34 6.10 11.23
CA LYS A 78 -1.35 6.56 12.20
C LYS A 78 -0.96 6.09 13.61
N MET A 79 -1.26 6.89 14.63
CA MET A 79 -0.93 6.55 16.02
C MET A 79 -1.48 5.18 16.46
N THR A 80 -2.69 4.82 16.02
CA THR A 80 -3.34 3.51 16.30
C THR A 80 -2.59 2.31 15.75
N LYS A 81 -1.55 2.53 14.94
CA LYS A 81 -0.73 1.49 14.30
C LYS A 81 0.62 1.28 15.00
N ARG A 82 0.75 1.74 16.25
CA ARG A 82 1.90 1.47 17.11
C ARG A 82 1.48 1.43 18.59
N LEU A 83 2.09 0.53 19.36
CA LEU A 83 1.77 0.39 20.79
C LEU A 83 2.45 1.48 21.65
N VAL A 84 3.67 1.90 21.31
CA VAL A 84 4.46 2.86 22.09
C VAL A 84 5.31 3.74 21.18
N GLY A 85 5.22 5.07 21.36
CA GLY A 85 5.94 6.08 20.59
C GLY A 85 5.33 6.31 19.21
N PHE A 86 5.12 7.55 18.80
CA PHE A 86 4.60 7.90 17.48
C PHE A 86 5.30 9.16 16.99
N ASP A 87 5.93 9.07 15.82
CA ASP A 87 6.56 10.23 15.18
C ASP A 87 5.52 10.87 14.24
N ALA A 88 4.86 11.90 14.75
CA ALA A 88 3.81 12.61 14.02
C ALA A 88 4.33 13.32 12.76
N ASN A 89 5.58 13.81 12.79
CA ASN A 89 6.18 14.49 11.64
C ASN A 89 6.48 13.50 10.52
N ALA A 90 7.09 12.36 10.85
CA ALA A 90 7.34 11.30 9.87
C ALA A 90 6.02 10.77 9.28
N ALA A 91 4.98 10.64 10.09
CA ALA A 91 3.66 10.24 9.62
C ALA A 91 3.02 11.30 8.70
N MET A 92 3.15 12.59 9.04
CA MET A 92 2.64 13.69 8.22
C MET A 92 3.32 13.75 6.85
N GLU A 93 4.65 13.65 6.80
CA GLU A 93 5.42 13.62 5.55
C GLU A 93 5.01 12.42 4.69
N PHE A 94 4.86 11.24 5.29
CA PHE A 94 4.42 10.06 4.57
C PHE A 94 3.01 10.22 4.02
N ASN A 95 2.05 10.69 4.84
CA ASN A 95 0.68 10.91 4.37
C ASN A 95 0.62 11.95 3.25
N ALA A 96 1.36 13.06 3.35
CA ALA A 96 1.42 14.07 2.30
C ALA A 96 1.96 13.50 0.97
N CYS A 97 2.96 12.61 1.04
CA CYS A 97 3.44 11.88 -0.13
C CYS A 97 2.33 11.00 -0.73
N LEU A 98 1.63 10.21 0.09
CA LEU A 98 0.54 9.34 -0.35
C LEU A 98 -0.61 10.11 -0.98
N ASP A 99 -1.01 11.23 -0.38
CA ASP A 99 -2.04 12.11 -0.91
C ASP A 99 -1.63 12.71 -2.27
N THR A 100 -0.36 13.12 -2.40
CA THR A 100 0.20 13.63 -3.66
C THR A 100 0.18 12.59 -4.77
N ILE A 101 0.48 11.32 -4.46
CA ILE A 101 0.53 10.24 -5.45
C ILE A 101 -0.79 9.46 -5.60
N GLY A 102 -1.84 9.86 -4.86
CA GLY A 102 -3.17 9.23 -4.93
C GLY A 102 -3.21 7.77 -4.47
N MET A 103 -2.47 7.44 -3.41
CA MET A 103 -2.32 6.06 -2.90
C MET A 103 -2.97 5.87 -1.53
N ASP A 104 -3.63 4.74 -1.32
CA ASP A 104 -4.17 4.36 -0.01
C ASP A 104 -3.92 2.87 0.32
N ASP A 105 -4.05 2.50 1.59
CA ASP A 105 -3.88 1.11 2.05
C ASP A 105 -4.91 0.18 1.36
N MET A 106 -4.41 -0.87 0.70
CA MET A 106 -5.28 -1.95 0.19
C MET A 106 -5.98 -2.65 1.38
N PRO A 107 -7.26 -3.05 1.23
CA PRO A 107 -7.93 -3.90 2.21
C PRO A 107 -7.11 -5.15 2.55
N PHE A 108 -7.01 -5.46 3.85
CA PHE A 108 -6.20 -6.57 4.30
C PHE A 108 -6.87 -7.46 5.36
N LYS A 109 -6.39 -8.70 5.44
CA LYS A 109 -6.68 -9.68 6.49
C LYS A 109 -5.39 -10.09 7.21
N GLY A 110 -5.53 -10.78 8.33
CA GLY A 110 -4.42 -11.27 9.13
C GLY A 110 -3.91 -10.25 10.15
N LEU A 111 -2.59 -10.13 10.29
CA LEU A 111 -1.98 -9.36 11.36
C LEU A 111 -2.12 -7.84 11.20
N TRP A 112 -2.55 -7.17 12.26
CA TRP A 112 -2.69 -5.71 12.31
C TRP A 112 -1.35 -4.98 12.45
N PHE A 113 -0.41 -5.58 13.18
CA PHE A 113 0.98 -5.13 13.29
C PHE A 113 1.85 -6.08 12.50
N THR A 114 2.82 -5.54 11.78
CA THR A 114 3.64 -6.30 10.85
C THR A 114 5.09 -6.39 11.31
N TRP A 115 5.47 -5.66 12.36
CA TRP A 115 6.79 -5.71 12.97
C TRP A 115 6.69 -5.85 14.49
N SER A 116 7.58 -6.64 15.10
CA SER A 116 7.79 -6.71 16.55
C SER A 116 9.26 -6.84 16.90
N ASN A 117 9.70 -6.13 17.93
CA ASN A 117 11.05 -6.28 18.48
C ASN A 117 11.30 -7.63 19.22
N LYS A 118 10.27 -8.48 19.35
CA LYS A 118 10.28 -9.79 20.03
C LYS A 118 10.79 -9.78 21.48
N ARG A 119 10.75 -8.64 22.17
CA ARG A 119 11.19 -8.56 23.57
C ARG A 119 10.09 -9.04 24.52
N GLY A 120 10.45 -9.90 25.47
CA GLY A 120 9.55 -10.34 26.54
C GLY A 120 9.45 -9.34 27.69
N GLY A 121 8.65 -9.68 28.72
CA GLY A 121 8.67 -8.99 30.02
C GLY A 121 8.15 -7.54 30.03
N GLY A 122 7.22 -7.21 29.12
CA GLY A 122 6.62 -5.86 29.04
C GLY A 122 7.36 -4.88 28.13
N GLY A 123 8.46 -5.30 27.49
CA GLY A 123 9.21 -4.50 26.51
C GLY A 123 8.83 -4.73 25.04
N ASP A 124 7.78 -5.51 24.77
CA ASP A 124 7.32 -5.82 23.40
C ASP A 124 6.77 -4.57 22.72
N ILE A 125 7.38 -4.20 21.60
CA ILE A 125 6.92 -3.09 20.76
C ILE A 125 6.46 -3.66 19.44
N LYS A 126 5.22 -3.34 19.06
CA LYS A 126 4.63 -3.71 17.77
C LYS A 126 4.24 -2.48 16.96
N SER A 127 4.50 -2.55 15.66
CA SER A 127 4.25 -1.47 14.71
C SER A 127 3.72 -2.02 13.39
N LYS A 128 2.92 -1.23 12.66
CA LYS A 128 2.60 -1.50 11.25
C LYS A 128 3.50 -0.68 10.34
N LEU A 129 4.60 -1.30 9.92
CA LEU A 129 5.61 -0.72 9.03
C LEU A 129 5.44 -1.21 7.59
N ASP A 130 5.01 -2.46 7.44
CA ASP A 130 4.77 -3.11 6.17
C ASP A 130 3.37 -2.79 5.64
N ARG A 131 3.31 -2.38 4.37
CA ARG A 131 2.10 -1.90 3.72
C ARG A 131 1.98 -2.42 2.30
N VAL A 132 0.74 -2.44 1.85
CA VAL A 132 0.37 -2.60 0.44
C VAL A 132 -0.54 -1.42 0.13
N LEU A 133 -0.09 -0.57 -0.78
CA LEU A 133 -0.76 0.67 -1.17
C LEU A 133 -1.17 0.58 -2.64
N ILE A 134 -2.32 1.13 -2.98
CA ILE A 134 -2.88 1.10 -4.32
C ILE A 134 -3.52 2.44 -4.71
N ASN A 135 -3.52 2.74 -6.00
CA ASN A 135 -4.26 3.87 -6.56
C ASN A 135 -5.67 3.45 -7.01
N ALA A 136 -6.49 4.44 -7.41
CA ALA A 136 -7.85 4.20 -7.89
C ALA A 136 -7.88 3.26 -9.12
N SER A 137 -6.98 3.47 -10.09
CA SER A 137 -6.87 2.63 -11.28
C SER A 137 -6.62 1.15 -10.97
N TRP A 138 -5.94 0.85 -9.86
CA TRP A 138 -5.79 -0.52 -9.40
C TRP A 138 -7.12 -1.15 -9.02
N LEU A 139 -7.98 -0.45 -8.27
CA LEU A 139 -9.29 -0.95 -7.87
C LEU A 139 -10.22 -1.15 -9.07
N ASP A 140 -10.12 -0.30 -10.10
CA ASP A 140 -10.91 -0.44 -11.33
C ASP A 140 -10.58 -1.72 -12.10
N VAL A 141 -9.33 -2.17 -12.03
CA VAL A 141 -8.84 -3.33 -12.77
C VAL A 141 -8.85 -4.61 -11.92
N PHE A 142 -8.56 -4.51 -10.63
CA PHE A 142 -8.43 -5.62 -9.70
C PHE A 142 -9.30 -5.41 -8.44
N PRO A 143 -10.63 -5.28 -8.58
CA PRO A 143 -11.52 -4.94 -7.47
C PRO A 143 -11.58 -6.01 -6.38
N GLU A 144 -11.25 -7.26 -6.72
CA GLU A 144 -11.21 -8.40 -5.79
C GLU A 144 -9.80 -8.68 -5.25
N SER A 145 -8.84 -7.78 -5.50
CA SER A 145 -7.51 -7.94 -4.92
C SER A 145 -7.54 -7.75 -3.40
N GLU A 146 -6.76 -8.57 -2.69
CA GLU A 146 -6.66 -8.50 -1.24
C GLU A 146 -5.23 -8.72 -0.75
N THR A 147 -4.92 -8.09 0.37
CA THR A 147 -3.66 -8.30 1.09
C THR A 147 -3.87 -9.22 2.28
N THR A 148 -2.95 -10.14 2.52
CA THR A 148 -2.87 -10.93 3.75
C THR A 148 -1.51 -10.74 4.40
N PHE A 149 -1.49 -10.27 5.65
CA PHE A 149 -0.28 -10.24 6.47
C PHE A 149 -0.19 -11.54 7.27
N LEU A 150 0.74 -12.42 6.88
CA LEU A 150 0.93 -13.75 7.45
C LEU A 150 1.80 -13.71 8.71
N ALA A 151 1.77 -14.79 9.50
CA ALA A 151 2.60 -14.91 10.69
C ALA A 151 4.10 -14.81 10.33
N PRO A 152 4.90 -14.08 11.12
CA PRO A 152 6.29 -13.77 10.77
C PRO A 152 7.25 -14.96 10.95
N GLY A 153 6.81 -16.03 11.62
CA GLY A 153 7.69 -17.15 11.99
C GLY A 153 8.90 -16.66 12.80
N ILE A 154 10.10 -16.92 12.30
CA ILE A 154 11.36 -16.47 12.94
C ILE A 154 11.73 -15.02 12.61
N SER A 155 11.11 -14.40 11.60
CA SER A 155 11.31 -12.99 11.23
C SER A 155 10.70 -12.05 12.26
N ASP A 156 11.24 -10.86 12.43
CA ASP A 156 10.62 -9.75 13.15
C ASP A 156 9.54 -9.02 12.31
N HIS A 157 9.57 -9.20 10.99
CA HIS A 157 8.55 -8.74 10.04
C HIS A 157 7.60 -9.86 9.57
N SER A 158 6.32 -9.51 9.39
CA SER A 158 5.28 -10.36 8.80
C SER A 158 5.44 -10.47 7.29
N PHE A 159 5.18 -11.65 6.73
CA PHE A 159 5.16 -11.82 5.27
C PHE A 159 3.90 -11.18 4.66
N ILE A 160 4.08 -10.49 3.53
CA ILE A 160 2.99 -9.92 2.74
C ILE A 160 2.62 -10.89 1.63
N LEU A 161 1.35 -11.27 1.55
CA LEU A 161 0.78 -11.99 0.41
C LEU A 161 -0.27 -11.11 -0.26
N VAL A 162 -0.08 -10.79 -1.54
CA VAL A 162 -1.08 -10.08 -2.35
C VAL A 162 -1.72 -11.07 -3.31
N SER A 163 -3.03 -11.24 -3.20
CA SER A 163 -3.82 -12.05 -4.12
C SER A 163 -4.46 -11.14 -5.15
N VAL A 164 -4.13 -11.35 -6.42
CA VAL A 164 -4.73 -10.63 -7.55
C VAL A 164 -5.59 -11.62 -8.34
N LEU A 165 -6.81 -11.85 -7.85
CA LEU A 165 -7.75 -12.75 -8.50
C LEU A 165 -8.10 -12.24 -9.91
N PRO A 166 -8.30 -13.15 -10.89
CA PRO A 166 -8.88 -12.75 -12.16
C PRO A 166 -10.29 -12.26 -11.86
N GLY A 167 -10.48 -10.93 -11.88
CA GLY A 167 -11.79 -10.36 -11.67
C GLY A 167 -12.73 -10.89 -12.75
N ILE A 168 -13.70 -11.72 -12.37
CA ILE A 168 -14.95 -11.75 -13.12
C ILE A 168 -15.49 -10.34 -12.94
N SER A 169 -15.55 -9.55 -14.01
CA SER A 169 -16.17 -8.23 -13.98
C SER A 169 -17.63 -8.38 -13.54
N ARG A 170 -17.86 -8.37 -12.24
CA ARG A 170 -19.15 -8.13 -11.63
C ARG A 170 -19.11 -6.66 -11.29
N LYS A 171 -19.89 -5.85 -12.01
CA LYS A 171 -20.27 -4.52 -11.56
C LYS A 171 -20.78 -4.68 -10.13
N THR A 172 -19.95 -4.38 -9.14
CA THR A 172 -20.38 -4.30 -7.75
C THR A 172 -21.35 -3.13 -7.70
N PRO A 173 -22.62 -3.34 -7.32
CA PRO A 173 -23.54 -2.23 -7.18
C PRO A 173 -22.98 -1.29 -6.12
N PHE A 174 -23.02 0.01 -6.39
CA PHE A 174 -22.79 1.04 -5.38
C PHE A 174 -23.71 0.75 -4.18
N LYS A 175 -23.13 0.40 -3.04
CA LYS A 175 -23.87 0.20 -1.80
C LYS A 175 -23.89 1.51 -1.05
N PHE A 176 -24.93 2.29 -1.30
CA PHE A 176 -25.29 3.43 -0.46
C PHE A 176 -25.89 2.91 0.85
N PHE A 177 -25.28 3.23 2.00
CA PHE A 177 -25.90 2.93 3.29
C PHE A 177 -27.06 3.88 3.52
N SER A 178 -28.29 3.35 3.59
CA SER A 178 -29.52 4.15 3.77
C SER A 178 -29.55 4.96 5.07
N PHE A 179 -28.63 4.72 6.01
CA PHE A 179 -28.48 5.53 7.22
C PHE A 179 -28.06 6.97 6.92
N TRP A 180 -27.30 7.23 5.86
CA TRP A 180 -26.89 8.59 5.48
C TRP A 180 -28.08 9.48 5.10
N MET A 181 -29.16 8.90 4.54
CA MET A 181 -30.43 9.61 4.31
C MET A 181 -31.13 10.07 5.60
N LYS A 182 -30.76 9.54 6.76
CA LYS A 182 -31.33 9.93 8.05
C LYS A 182 -30.55 11.05 8.73
N HIS A 183 -29.39 11.45 8.18
CA HIS A 183 -28.65 12.59 8.71
C HIS A 183 -29.39 13.88 8.34
N ALA A 184 -29.62 14.76 9.32
CA ALA A 184 -30.44 15.96 9.15
C ALA A 184 -29.92 16.88 8.02
N GLU A 185 -28.62 16.87 7.79
CA GLU A 185 -27.93 17.74 6.83
C GLU A 185 -27.81 17.13 5.42
N PHE A 186 -28.15 15.84 5.24
CA PHE A 186 -27.96 15.14 3.95
C PHE A 186 -28.75 15.76 2.80
N LYS A 187 -29.91 16.38 3.08
CA LYS A 187 -30.73 17.03 2.06
C LYS A 187 -30.13 18.35 1.57
N GLU A 188 -29.36 19.05 2.39
CA GLU A 188 -28.81 20.38 2.05
C GLU A 188 -27.56 20.27 1.17
N GLU A 189 -26.83 19.16 1.25
CA GLU A 189 -25.63 18.91 0.44
C GLU A 189 -25.92 18.34 -0.95
N LEU A 190 -27.03 17.61 -1.12
CA LEU A 190 -27.44 17.04 -2.41
C LEU A 190 -27.85 18.08 -3.44
N GLN A 191 -28.19 19.31 -3.02
CA GLN A 191 -28.55 20.42 -3.91
C GLN A 191 -27.35 21.25 -4.38
N LYS A 192 -26.13 20.93 -3.92
CA LYS A 192 -24.89 21.67 -4.25
C LYS A 192 -23.95 20.91 -5.19
N SER A 193 -24.36 19.75 -5.72
CA SER A 193 -23.57 18.93 -6.64
C SER A 193 -24.14 18.91 -8.04
#